data_AF-H2J7Q6-F1
#
_entry.id   AF-H2J7Q6-F1
#
_cell.length_a   1.000
_cell.length_b   1.000
_cell.length_c   1.000
_cell.angle_alpha   90.00
_cell.angle_beta   90.00
_cell.angle_gamma   90.00
#
_symmetry.space_group_name_H-M   'P 1'
#
loop_
_entity.id
_entity.type
_entity.pdbx_description
1 polymer ?
#
loop_
_entity_poly.entity_id
_entity_poly.type
_entity_poly.pdbx_seq_one_letter_code
_entity_poly.pdbx_strand_id
1 'polypeptide(L)'
;MKFIALDYGLKKTGIATAEAALKIPTIKNSVGSDKLLKVLENEIFKDGDIFIVGLPISMSGRYSTQTFKTIDFAIKLKNKFNSEVYLVDERLTTQNSYLMTKDFLNSKKAKKKKDENSALIILQRYLANPANSIKLVSQKEYKIEYDESYNDKKILIDNVIIKNSKIYSIADVYATDPYIFWWYFKRNVHSTTLESDLEPPYDIIFNSKEVE
;
A
#
# COMPACT_ATOMS: atom_id res chain seq x y z
N MET A 1 -7.92 -16.24 -15.40
CA MET A 1 -7.14 -15.27 -14.63
C MET A 1 -7.62 -13.87 -14.95
N LYS A 2 -8.04 -13.16 -13.92
CA LYS A 2 -8.44 -11.76 -13.96
C LYS A 2 -7.52 -10.92 -13.09
N PHE A 3 -7.42 -9.65 -13.46
CA PHE A 3 -6.99 -8.59 -12.56
C PHE A 3 -8.23 -7.98 -11.91
N ILE A 4 -8.25 -7.91 -10.59
CA ILE A 4 -9.35 -7.35 -9.79
C ILE A 4 -8.82 -6.12 -9.07
N ALA A 5 -9.22 -4.93 -9.52
CA ALA A 5 -8.81 -3.68 -8.91
C ALA A 5 -9.79 -3.18 -7.85
N LEU A 6 -9.26 -2.68 -6.74
CA LEU A 6 -10.00 -2.22 -5.57
C LEU A 6 -9.53 -0.82 -5.15
N ASP A 7 -10.46 0.14 -5.11
CA ASP A 7 -10.31 1.43 -4.42
C ASP A 7 -10.88 1.28 -3.01
N TYR A 8 -10.04 0.88 -2.05
CA TYR A 8 -10.49 0.54 -0.70
C TYR A 8 -10.70 1.79 0.17
N GLY A 9 -11.97 2.17 0.34
CA GLY A 9 -12.42 3.15 1.33
C GLY A 9 -12.97 2.50 2.59
N LEU A 10 -13.10 3.24 3.69
CA LEU A 10 -13.63 2.69 4.95
C LEU A 10 -15.12 2.37 4.92
N LYS A 11 -15.89 3.13 4.14
CA LYS A 11 -17.34 2.94 4.02
C LYS A 11 -17.71 2.12 2.79
N LYS A 12 -16.99 2.35 1.70
CA LYS A 12 -17.33 1.85 0.38
C LYS A 12 -16.06 1.58 -0.40
N THR A 13 -16.07 0.52 -1.20
CA THR A 13 -14.96 0.12 -2.05
C THR A 13 -15.43 -0.02 -3.48
N GLY A 14 -14.73 0.64 -4.42
CA GLY A 14 -14.93 0.45 -5.85
C GLY A 14 -14.28 -0.82 -6.35
N ILE A 15 -14.88 -1.47 -7.36
CA ILE A 15 -14.37 -2.70 -7.96
C ILE A 15 -14.35 -2.57 -9.48
N ALA A 16 -13.20 -2.86 -10.08
CA ALA A 16 -13.03 -3.02 -11.51
C ALA A 16 -12.31 -4.34 -11.83
N THR A 17 -12.55 -4.89 -13.01
CA THR A 17 -11.93 -6.15 -13.44
C THR A 17 -11.44 -6.10 -14.89
N ALA A 18 -10.39 -6.84 -15.19
CA ALA A 18 -9.95 -7.10 -16.56
C ALA A 18 -9.55 -8.56 -16.71
N GLU A 19 -10.01 -9.20 -17.79
CA GLU A 19 -9.48 -10.50 -18.17
C GLU A 19 -8.04 -10.35 -18.67
N ALA A 20 -7.13 -11.19 -18.20
CA ALA A 20 -5.71 -11.05 -18.51
C ALA A 20 -5.39 -11.13 -20.02
N ALA A 21 -6.18 -11.89 -20.77
CA ALA A 21 -6.03 -12.04 -22.22
C ALA A 21 -6.41 -10.77 -23.00
N LEU A 22 -7.38 -9.99 -22.50
CA LEU A 22 -7.90 -8.81 -23.19
C LEU A 22 -7.27 -7.51 -22.67
N LYS A 23 -6.94 -7.47 -21.36
CA LYS A 23 -6.48 -6.26 -20.67
C LYS A 23 -7.41 -5.06 -20.85
N ILE A 24 -8.71 -5.30 -21.03
CA ILE A 24 -9.74 -4.27 -21.12
C ILE A 24 -10.38 -4.12 -19.73
N PRO A 25 -10.14 -3.01 -19.02
CA PRO A 25 -10.68 -2.80 -17.69
C PRO A 25 -12.17 -2.42 -17.75
N THR A 26 -12.96 -3.03 -16.88
CA THR A 26 -14.40 -2.85 -16.79
C THR A 26 -14.82 -2.55 -15.35
N ILE A 27 -15.70 -1.57 -15.17
CA ILE A 27 -16.32 -1.30 -13.87
C ILE A 27 -17.28 -2.45 -13.55
N LYS A 28 -17.21 -2.96 -12.32
CA LYS A 28 -18.20 -3.93 -11.81
C LYS A 28 -19.27 -3.22 -10.97
N ASN A 29 -18.89 -2.76 -9.79
CA ASN A 29 -19.77 -2.06 -8.86
C ASN A 29 -18.91 -1.40 -7.77
N SER A 30 -19.55 -0.72 -6.83
CA SER A 30 -19.00 -0.35 -5.55
C SER A 30 -19.86 -0.96 -4.43
N VAL A 31 -19.22 -1.50 -3.40
CA VAL A 31 -19.90 -2.22 -2.31
C VAL A 31 -19.50 -1.65 -0.96
N GLY A 32 -20.33 -1.88 0.07
CA GLY A 32 -19.94 -1.60 1.44
C GLY A 32 -18.67 -2.39 1.79
N SER A 33 -17.68 -1.71 2.38
CA SER A 33 -16.38 -2.33 2.66
C SER A 33 -16.48 -3.47 3.69
N ASP A 34 -17.52 -3.45 4.51
CA ASP A 34 -17.92 -4.53 5.42
C ASP A 34 -18.35 -5.82 4.69
N LYS A 35 -18.89 -5.70 3.47
CA LYS A 35 -19.38 -6.81 2.64
C LYS A 35 -18.38 -7.26 1.57
N LEU A 36 -17.32 -6.49 1.36
CA LEU A 36 -16.41 -6.66 0.23
C LEU A 36 -15.82 -8.07 0.14
N LEU A 37 -15.29 -8.62 1.25
CA LEU A 37 -14.69 -9.96 1.24
C LEU A 37 -15.68 -11.04 0.79
N LYS A 38 -16.94 -10.95 1.21
CA LYS A 38 -18.00 -11.88 0.84
C LYS A 38 -18.37 -11.76 -0.63
N VAL A 39 -18.45 -10.53 -1.15
CA VAL A 39 -18.71 -10.28 -2.58
C VAL A 39 -17.56 -10.82 -3.44
N LEU A 40 -16.31 -10.57 -3.03
CA LEU A 40 -15.15 -11.09 -3.73
C LEU A 40 -15.17 -12.61 -3.81
N GLU A 41 -15.38 -13.28 -2.67
CA GLU A 41 -15.40 -14.73 -2.55
C GLU A 41 -16.53 -15.40 -3.34
N ASN A 42 -17.75 -14.84 -3.29
CA ASN A 42 -18.91 -15.50 -3.86
C ASN A 42 -19.14 -15.17 -5.34
N GLU A 43 -18.70 -14.00 -5.81
CA GLU A 43 -19.17 -13.45 -7.09
C GLU A 43 -18.06 -13.11 -8.08
N ILE A 44 -16.85 -12.78 -7.60
CA ILE A 44 -15.83 -12.11 -8.45
C ILE A 44 -14.59 -12.97 -8.62
N PHE A 45 -14.00 -13.39 -7.50
CA PHE A 45 -12.72 -14.06 -7.43
C PHE A 45 -12.80 -15.50 -7.96
N LYS A 46 -11.74 -15.91 -8.66
CA LYS A 46 -11.45 -17.30 -9.00
C LYS A 46 -9.97 -17.58 -8.72
N ASP A 47 -9.63 -18.83 -8.44
CA ASP A 47 -8.26 -19.24 -8.19
C ASP A 47 -7.32 -18.80 -9.33
N GLY A 48 -6.18 -18.21 -8.93
CA GLY A 48 -5.21 -17.63 -9.85
C GLY A 48 -5.51 -16.19 -10.29
N ASP A 49 -6.61 -15.59 -9.87
CA ASP A 49 -6.83 -14.15 -10.06
C ASP A 49 -5.87 -13.32 -9.19
N ILE A 50 -5.59 -12.08 -9.62
CA ILE A 50 -4.62 -11.17 -8.97
C ILE A 50 -5.36 -9.91 -8.51
N PHE A 51 -5.10 -9.47 -7.28
CA PHE A 51 -5.65 -8.23 -6.74
C PHE A 51 -4.74 -7.04 -6.98
N ILE A 52 -5.33 -5.93 -7.42
CA ILE A 52 -4.69 -4.63 -7.60
C ILE A 52 -5.34 -3.64 -6.64
N VAL A 53 -4.64 -3.21 -5.61
CA VAL A 53 -5.22 -2.34 -4.58
C VAL A 53 -4.60 -0.96 -4.71
N GLY A 54 -5.43 0.08 -4.78
CA GLY A 54 -4.94 1.45 -4.73
C GLY A 54 -4.25 1.71 -3.37
N LEU A 55 -3.11 2.39 -3.40
CA LEU A 55 -2.34 2.76 -2.22
C LEU A 55 -2.45 4.28 -2.04
N PRO A 56 -3.21 4.76 -1.03
CA PRO A 56 -3.36 6.18 -0.81
C PRO A 56 -2.09 6.73 -0.18
N ILE A 57 -1.37 7.58 -0.93
CA ILE A 57 -0.16 8.25 -0.49
C ILE A 57 -0.40 9.76 -0.59
N SER A 58 0.06 10.54 0.40
CA SER A 58 -0.06 11.99 0.34
C SER A 58 0.76 12.56 -0.83
N MET A 59 0.45 13.78 -1.29
CA MET A 59 1.27 14.44 -2.31
C MET A 59 2.73 14.63 -1.90
N SER A 60 3.01 14.70 -0.60
CA SER A 60 4.38 14.75 -0.07
C SER A 60 5.10 13.40 -0.10
N GLY A 61 4.42 12.29 -0.39
CA GLY A 61 4.98 10.93 -0.32
C GLY A 61 4.83 10.24 1.03
N ARG A 62 4.09 10.85 1.98
CA ARG A 62 3.86 10.28 3.31
C ARG A 62 2.78 9.19 3.29
N TYR A 63 3.05 8.12 4.01
CA TYR A 63 2.00 7.19 4.43
C TYR A 63 1.19 7.78 5.59
N SER A 64 -0.07 7.36 5.67
CA SER A 64 -1.06 7.86 6.62
C SER A 64 -1.80 6.69 7.28
N THR A 65 -2.67 7.00 8.25
CA THR A 65 -3.59 6.01 8.84
C THR A 65 -4.47 5.33 7.79
N GLN A 66 -4.85 6.03 6.72
CA GLN A 66 -5.61 5.42 5.63
C GLN A 66 -4.74 4.44 4.84
N THR A 67 -3.48 4.79 4.58
CA THR A 67 -2.49 3.90 3.94
C THR A 67 -2.33 2.61 4.73
N PHE A 68 -2.15 2.72 6.06
CA PHE A 68 -2.10 1.57 6.95
C PHE A 68 -3.33 0.67 6.81
N LYS A 69 -4.54 1.24 6.87
CA LYS A 69 -5.79 0.47 6.77
C LYS A 69 -5.93 -0.23 5.42
N THR A 70 -5.48 0.40 4.35
CA THR A 70 -5.46 -0.20 3.02
C THR A 70 -4.46 -1.34 2.91
N ILE A 71 -3.24 -1.19 3.45
CA ILE A 71 -2.25 -2.26 3.49
C ILE A 71 -2.73 -3.43 4.36
N ASP A 72 -3.32 -3.15 5.52
CA ASP A 72 -3.90 -4.18 6.40
C ASP A 72 -5.00 -4.98 5.69
N PHE A 73 -5.86 -4.31 4.92
CA PHE A 73 -6.86 -4.96 4.08
C PHE A 73 -6.23 -5.77 2.94
N ALA A 74 -5.21 -5.25 2.26
CA ALA A 74 -4.49 -5.95 1.21
C ALA A 74 -3.82 -7.24 1.73
N ILE A 75 -3.26 -7.21 2.95
CA ILE A 75 -2.72 -8.41 3.63
C ILE A 75 -3.84 -9.42 3.91
N LYS A 76 -5.02 -8.96 4.36
CA LYS A 76 -6.19 -9.82 4.57
C LYS A 76 -6.64 -10.49 3.27
N LEU A 77 -6.65 -9.77 2.14
CA LEU A 77 -6.94 -10.33 0.82
C LEU A 77 -5.96 -11.44 0.45
N LYS A 78 -4.66 -11.12 0.53
CA LYS A 78 -3.58 -12.07 0.25
C LYS A 78 -3.76 -13.37 1.04
N ASN A 79 -4.01 -13.26 2.34
CA ASN A 79 -4.15 -14.41 3.22
C ASN A 79 -5.45 -15.20 3.00
N LYS A 80 -6.58 -14.52 2.77
CA LYS A 80 -7.89 -15.18 2.57
C LYS A 80 -7.98 -15.92 1.24
N PHE A 81 -7.44 -15.33 0.18
CA PHE A 81 -7.57 -15.83 -1.19
C PHE A 81 -6.32 -16.55 -1.70
N ASN A 82 -5.24 -16.58 -0.92
CA ASN A 82 -3.93 -17.09 -1.34
C ASN A 82 -3.51 -16.57 -2.72
N SER A 83 -3.74 -15.27 -2.95
CA SER A 83 -3.60 -14.61 -4.24
C SER A 83 -2.53 -13.53 -4.17
N GLU A 84 -1.90 -13.24 -5.32
CA GLU A 84 -0.98 -12.13 -5.44
C GLU A 84 -1.72 -10.79 -5.28
N VAL A 85 -1.09 -9.86 -4.56
CA VAL A 85 -1.62 -8.52 -4.35
C VAL A 85 -0.55 -7.51 -4.75
N TYR A 86 -0.95 -6.58 -5.63
CA TYR A 86 -0.12 -5.47 -6.07
C TYR A 86 -0.73 -4.16 -5.59
N LEU A 87 0.10 -3.27 -5.06
CA LEU A 87 -0.26 -1.95 -4.58
C LEU A 87 0.08 -0.90 -5.64
N VAL A 88 -0.88 -0.05 -6.00
CA VAL A 88 -0.72 1.00 -7.02
C VAL A 88 -0.83 2.36 -6.37
N ASP A 89 0.21 3.17 -6.50
CA ASP A 89 0.21 4.56 -6.02
C ASP A 89 -0.95 5.36 -6.65
N GLU A 90 -1.83 5.90 -5.80
CA GLU A 90 -3.00 6.69 -6.20
C GLU A 90 -2.68 8.17 -6.46
N ARG A 91 -1.46 8.64 -6.19
CA ARG A 91 -1.09 10.03 -6.45
C ARG A 91 -1.36 10.40 -7.90
N LEU A 92 -1.82 11.63 -8.12
CA LEU A 92 -1.99 12.17 -9.46
C LEU A 92 -0.60 12.57 -9.97
N THR A 93 -0.03 11.75 -10.83
CA THR A 93 1.27 12.00 -11.44
C THR A 93 1.04 12.83 -12.70
N THR A 94 1.50 14.09 -12.67
CA THR A 94 1.36 15.18 -13.66
C THR A 94 0.18 16.14 -13.46
N GLN A 95 0.46 17.43 -13.67
CA GLN A 95 -0.52 18.53 -13.66
C GLN A 95 -1.62 18.30 -14.72
N ASN A 96 -1.26 17.72 -15.87
CA ASN A 96 -2.21 17.38 -16.93
C ASN A 96 -3.16 16.24 -16.55
N SER A 97 -2.68 15.17 -15.90
CA SER A 97 -3.56 14.09 -15.39
C SER A 97 -4.51 14.61 -14.30
N TYR A 98 -4.03 15.54 -13.47
CA TYR A 98 -4.82 16.15 -12.42
C TYR A 98 -5.95 16.98 -13.03
N LEU A 99 -5.66 17.81 -14.03
CA LEU A 99 -6.64 18.64 -14.72
C LEU A 99 -7.69 17.79 -15.48
N MET A 100 -7.25 16.81 -16.27
CA MET A 100 -8.16 15.91 -17.01
C MET A 100 -9.06 15.11 -16.06
N THR A 101 -8.51 14.61 -14.96
CA THR A 101 -9.28 13.85 -13.95
C THR A 101 -10.21 14.79 -13.18
N LYS A 102 -9.77 16.00 -12.84
CA LYS A 102 -10.59 16.98 -12.11
C LYS A 102 -11.81 17.41 -12.91
N ASP A 103 -11.67 17.66 -14.21
CA ASP A 103 -12.80 18.04 -15.07
C ASP A 103 -13.77 16.87 -15.27
N PHE A 104 -13.25 15.66 -15.45
CA PHE A 104 -14.07 14.44 -15.52
C PHE A 104 -14.83 14.20 -14.19
N LEU A 105 -14.12 14.23 -13.06
CA LEU A 105 -14.67 14.03 -11.70
C LEU A 105 -15.62 15.14 -11.26
N ASN A 106 -15.57 16.33 -11.86
CA ASN A 106 -16.46 17.44 -11.52
C ASN A 106 -17.87 17.30 -12.13
N SER A 107 -18.05 16.43 -13.12
CA SER A 107 -19.37 16.14 -13.67
C SER A 107 -20.28 15.48 -12.62
N LYS A 108 -21.57 15.84 -12.59
CA LYS A 108 -22.56 15.22 -11.67
C LYS A 108 -22.59 13.69 -11.78
N LYS A 109 -22.38 13.15 -12.99
CA LYS A 109 -22.34 11.70 -13.24
C LYS A 109 -21.09 11.05 -12.67
N ALA A 110 -19.91 11.66 -12.80
CA ALA A 110 -18.67 11.11 -12.23
C ALA A 110 -18.64 11.17 -10.70
N LYS A 111 -19.18 12.24 -10.09
CA LYS A 111 -19.32 12.32 -8.61
C LYS A 111 -20.17 11.18 -8.05
N LYS A 112 -21.23 10.78 -8.76
CA LYS A 112 -22.12 9.69 -8.35
C LYS A 112 -21.44 8.31 -8.37
N LYS A 113 -20.42 8.14 -9.21
CA LYS A 113 -19.68 6.89 -9.44
C LYS A 113 -18.20 7.02 -9.07
N LYS A 114 -17.86 7.88 -8.11
CA LYS A 114 -16.47 8.20 -7.78
C LYS A 114 -15.64 6.94 -7.48
N ASP A 115 -16.11 6.09 -6.57
CA ASP A 115 -15.39 4.88 -6.14
C ASP A 115 -15.19 3.89 -7.31
N GLU A 116 -16.23 3.71 -8.14
CA GLU A 116 -16.18 2.89 -9.36
C GLU A 116 -15.12 3.39 -10.35
N ASN A 117 -15.07 4.70 -10.57
CA ASN A 117 -14.11 5.33 -11.46
C ASN A 117 -12.67 5.22 -10.92
N SER A 118 -12.46 5.38 -9.62
CA SER A 118 -11.14 5.20 -8.99
C SER A 118 -10.60 3.79 -9.21
N ALA A 119 -11.42 2.75 -8.97
CA ALA A 119 -11.01 1.36 -9.17
C ALA A 119 -10.66 1.09 -10.64
N LEU A 120 -11.38 1.68 -11.59
CA LEU A 120 -11.07 1.60 -13.01
C LEU A 120 -9.71 2.26 -13.32
N ILE A 121 -9.44 3.44 -12.77
CA ILE A 121 -8.18 4.17 -12.98
C ILE A 121 -7.00 3.39 -12.38
N ILE A 122 -7.15 2.83 -11.18
CA ILE A 122 -6.15 1.96 -10.55
C ILE A 122 -5.82 0.78 -11.47
N LEU A 123 -6.85 0.13 -12.02
CA LEU A 123 -6.66 -1.00 -12.94
C LEU A 123 -5.96 -0.58 -14.23
N GLN A 124 -6.37 0.55 -14.82
CA GLN A 124 -5.75 1.10 -16.02
C GLN A 124 -4.26 1.40 -15.81
N ARG A 125 -3.91 2.01 -14.67
CA ARG A 125 -2.51 2.30 -14.30
C ARG A 125 -1.69 1.02 -14.21
N TYR A 126 -2.20 0.01 -13.52
CA TYR A 126 -1.52 -1.28 -13.42
C TYR A 126 -1.35 -1.95 -14.78
N LEU A 127 -2.40 -2.04 -15.60
CA LEU A 127 -2.34 -2.70 -16.91
C LEU A 127 -1.41 -1.98 -17.89
N ALA A 128 -1.32 -0.65 -17.81
CA ALA A 128 -0.44 0.15 -18.64
C ALA A 128 1.04 -0.05 -18.29
N ASN A 129 1.36 -0.12 -17.00
CA ASN A 129 2.72 -0.41 -16.54
C ASN A 129 2.74 -1.13 -15.18
N PRO A 130 2.72 -2.48 -15.17
CA PRO A 130 2.75 -3.26 -13.93
C PRO A 130 4.01 -3.03 -13.08
N ALA A 131 5.12 -2.62 -13.70
CA ALA A 131 6.38 -2.36 -12.99
C ALA A 131 6.30 -1.15 -12.04
N ASN A 132 5.32 -0.27 -12.21
CA ASN A 132 5.07 0.86 -11.32
C ASN A 132 4.21 0.49 -10.09
N SER A 133 3.96 -0.80 -9.87
CA SER A 133 3.22 -1.29 -8.71
C SER A 133 4.14 -2.05 -7.75
N ILE A 134 3.79 -2.06 -6.48
CA ILE A 134 4.56 -2.74 -5.43
C ILE A 134 3.89 -4.09 -5.17
N LYS A 135 4.60 -5.19 -5.41
CA LYS A 135 4.11 -6.52 -5.01
C LYS A 135 4.14 -6.63 -3.48
N LEU A 136 2.98 -6.88 -2.87
CA LEU A 136 2.87 -7.00 -1.42
C LEU A 136 3.44 -8.35 -0.95
N VAL A 137 4.64 -8.32 -0.37
CA VAL A 137 5.34 -9.49 0.17
C VAL A 137 5.66 -9.30 1.64
N SER A 138 5.68 -10.39 2.40
CA SER A 138 6.17 -10.36 3.77
C SER A 138 7.67 -10.13 3.75
N GLN A 139 8.15 -9.29 4.65
CA GLN A 139 9.57 -8.94 4.75
C GLN A 139 10.26 -9.79 5.82
N LYS A 140 11.56 -10.04 5.63
CA LYS A 140 12.39 -10.77 6.60
C LYS A 140 12.46 -9.98 7.91
N GLU A 141 12.28 -10.70 9.02
CA GLU A 141 12.38 -10.12 10.35
C GLU A 141 13.73 -10.46 10.96
N TYR A 142 14.45 -9.45 11.42
CA TYR A 142 15.74 -9.58 12.04
C TYR A 142 15.63 -9.47 13.56
N LYS A 143 16.39 -10.27 14.29
CA LYS A 143 16.52 -10.15 15.74
C LYS A 143 17.89 -9.54 16.03
N ILE A 144 17.89 -8.45 16.77
CA ILE A 144 19.12 -7.79 17.22
C ILE A 144 19.09 -7.80 18.74
N GLU A 145 20.18 -8.24 19.35
CA GLU A 145 20.38 -8.13 20.78
C GLU A 145 20.63 -6.67 21.15
N TYR A 146 20.02 -6.23 22.24
CA TYR A 146 20.21 -4.86 22.71
C TYR A 146 21.57 -4.75 23.39
N ASP A 147 22.40 -3.81 22.93
CA ASP A 147 23.63 -3.41 23.60
C ASP A 147 23.41 -2.08 24.34
N GLU A 148 23.94 -1.95 25.56
CA GLU A 148 23.89 -0.69 26.30
C GLU A 148 24.69 0.42 25.61
N SER A 149 25.65 0.06 24.75
CA SER A 149 26.39 1.00 23.88
C SER A 149 25.52 1.66 22.80
N TYR A 150 24.25 1.29 22.69
CA TYR A 150 23.30 1.94 21.78
C TYR A 150 22.65 3.19 22.38
N ASN A 151 22.69 3.35 23.72
CA ASN A 151 21.99 4.43 24.41
C ASN A 151 22.48 5.84 24.02
N ASP A 152 23.76 5.97 23.63
CA ASP A 152 24.41 7.22 23.26
C ASP A 152 24.53 7.40 21.73
N LYS A 153 23.92 6.50 20.94
CA LYS A 153 24.05 6.49 19.47
C LYS A 153 22.80 7.02 18.79
N LYS A 154 22.99 7.72 17.68
CA LYS A 154 21.91 8.03 16.74
C LYS A 154 21.73 6.85 15.80
N ILE A 155 20.59 6.18 15.90
CA ILE A 155 20.33 4.92 15.20
C ILE A 155 19.27 5.15 14.12
N LEU A 156 19.51 4.62 12.93
CA LEU A 156 18.52 4.50 11.86
C LEU A 156 18.16 3.03 11.64
N ILE A 157 16.87 2.74 11.62
CA ILE A 157 16.33 1.52 11.02
C ILE A 157 15.92 1.87 9.60
N ASP A 158 16.71 1.44 8.62
CA ASP A 158 16.52 1.73 7.20
C ASP A 158 15.83 0.55 6.50
N ASN A 159 14.51 0.69 6.35
CA ASN A 159 13.65 -0.12 5.52
C ASN A 159 13.83 -1.64 5.73
N VAL A 160 13.94 -2.03 7.00
CA VAL A 160 14.00 -3.43 7.48
C VAL A 160 13.12 -3.62 8.70
N ILE A 161 12.74 -4.87 9.00
CA ILE A 161 12.02 -5.20 10.23
C ILE A 161 13.02 -5.68 11.27
N ILE A 162 13.16 -4.94 12.36
CA ILE A 162 13.89 -5.36 13.57
C ILE A 162 12.88 -5.76 14.63
N LYS A 163 13.05 -6.92 15.25
CA LYS A 163 12.25 -7.43 16.38
C LYS A 163 12.93 -7.14 17.71
N ASN A 164 12.98 -5.86 18.10
CA ASN A 164 13.46 -5.45 19.42
C ASN A 164 12.79 -4.14 19.86
N SER A 165 11.87 -4.23 20.83
CA SER A 165 11.11 -3.07 21.28
C SER A 165 11.94 -1.99 21.98
N LYS A 166 13.12 -2.34 22.53
CA LYS A 166 14.01 -1.36 23.17
C LYS A 166 14.68 -0.45 22.15
N ILE A 167 14.96 -0.96 20.94
CA ILE A 167 15.61 -0.17 19.89
C ILE A 167 14.65 0.91 19.36
N TYR A 168 13.34 0.64 19.30
CA TYR A 168 12.39 1.58 18.70
C TYR A 168 12.26 2.91 19.45
N SER A 169 12.60 2.96 20.74
CA SER A 169 12.55 4.20 21.53
C SER A 169 13.75 5.12 21.30
N ILE A 170 14.81 4.62 20.67
CA ILE A 170 16.07 5.35 20.47
C ILE A 170 16.49 5.45 19.00
N ALA A 171 15.69 4.90 18.08
CA ALA A 171 16.00 4.86 16.66
C ALA A 171 14.93 5.59 15.84
N ASP A 172 15.40 6.29 14.81
CA ASP A 172 14.53 6.72 13.72
C ASP A 172 14.19 5.51 12.85
N VAL A 173 12.94 5.43 12.38
CA VAL A 173 12.48 4.33 11.53
C VAL A 173 12.09 4.87 10.16
N TYR A 174 12.88 4.53 9.16
CA TYR A 174 12.58 4.82 7.76
C TYR A 174 11.94 3.58 7.12
N ALA A 175 10.67 3.66 6.73
CA ALA A 175 9.87 2.52 6.28
C ALA A 175 9.11 2.86 4.99
N THR A 176 9.80 2.80 3.85
CA THR A 176 9.22 3.07 2.53
C THR A 176 8.47 1.87 1.94
N ASP A 177 8.88 0.65 2.29
CA ASP A 177 8.14 -0.56 1.93
C ASP A 177 6.79 -0.60 2.66
N PRO A 178 5.65 -0.80 1.95
CA PRO A 178 4.33 -0.82 2.57
C PRO A 178 4.16 -1.88 3.67
N TYR A 179 4.75 -3.07 3.51
CA TYR A 179 4.65 -4.12 4.52
C TYR A 179 5.44 -3.75 5.78
N ILE A 180 6.63 -3.18 5.63
CA ILE A 180 7.46 -2.70 6.75
C ILE A 180 6.75 -1.58 7.50
N PHE A 181 6.22 -0.59 6.78
CA PHE A 181 5.42 0.47 7.39
C PHE A 181 4.23 -0.09 8.17
N TRP A 182 3.45 -0.99 7.57
CA TRP A 182 2.33 -1.65 8.24
C TRP A 182 2.78 -2.39 9.51
N TRP A 183 3.93 -3.06 9.45
CA TRP A 183 4.45 -3.85 10.56
C TRP A 183 4.79 -2.98 11.78
N TYR A 184 5.44 -1.83 11.57
CA TYR A 184 5.77 -0.87 12.62
C TYR A 184 4.52 -0.13 13.13
N PHE A 185 3.68 0.35 12.21
CA PHE A 185 2.45 1.06 12.57
C PHE A 185 1.54 0.20 13.47
N LYS A 186 1.38 -1.09 13.16
CA LYS A 186 0.58 -2.04 13.96
C LYS A 186 1.10 -2.22 15.39
N ARG A 187 2.35 -1.85 15.65
CA ARG A 187 3.02 -1.93 16.96
C ARG A 187 3.15 -0.57 17.63
N ASN A 188 2.45 0.45 17.13
CA ASN A 188 2.54 1.83 17.59
C ASN A 188 3.96 2.40 17.54
N VAL A 189 4.79 1.91 16.61
CA VAL A 189 6.12 2.47 16.35
C VAL A 189 5.98 3.54 15.28
N HIS A 190 6.45 4.74 15.58
CA HIS A 190 6.48 5.83 14.61
C HIS A 190 7.52 5.52 13.53
N SER A 191 7.16 5.74 12.27
CA SER A 191 8.06 5.61 11.13
C SER A 191 7.75 6.67 10.08
N THR A 192 8.76 7.06 9.33
CA THR A 192 8.65 7.98 8.21
C THR A 192 8.94 7.28 6.88
N THR A 193 8.37 7.83 5.81
CA THR A 193 8.67 7.47 4.42
C THR A 193 9.49 8.54 3.71
N LEU A 194 9.84 9.64 4.38
CA LEU A 194 10.57 10.76 3.79
C LEU A 194 11.96 10.90 4.41
N GLU A 195 12.97 10.97 3.56
CA GLU A 195 14.34 11.24 3.98
C GLU A 195 14.48 12.61 4.67
N SER A 196 13.65 13.59 4.31
CA SER A 196 13.64 14.92 4.91
C SER A 196 13.25 14.95 6.39
N ASP A 197 12.68 13.86 6.91
CA ASP A 197 12.34 13.73 8.32
C ASP A 197 13.45 13.06 9.14
N LEU A 198 14.45 12.53 8.44
CA LEU A 198 15.62 11.95 9.06
C LEU A 198 16.61 13.06 9.38
N GLU A 199 17.41 12.82 10.41
CA GLU A 199 18.38 13.80 10.91
C GLU A 199 19.79 13.21 10.89
N PRO A 200 20.42 13.02 9.71
CA PRO A 200 21.79 12.52 9.63
C PRO A 200 22.81 13.50 10.28
N PRO A 201 24.02 13.03 10.66
CA PRO A 201 24.53 11.67 10.47
C PRO A 201 24.02 10.69 11.53
N TYR A 202 23.93 9.42 11.15
CA TYR A 202 23.62 8.30 12.05
C TYR A 202 24.92 7.56 12.39
N ASP A 203 25.07 7.15 13.64
CA ASP A 203 26.20 6.34 14.10
C ASP A 203 26.04 4.86 13.69
N ILE A 204 24.79 4.38 13.66
CA ILE A 204 24.43 3.00 13.34
C ILE A 204 23.25 3.00 12.37
N ILE A 205 23.34 2.22 11.29
CA ILE A 205 22.27 2.06 10.30
C ILE A 205 21.94 0.58 10.15
N PHE A 206 20.80 0.15 10.68
CA PHE A 206 20.32 -1.19 10.42
C PHE A 206 19.61 -1.22 9.07
N ASN A 207 20.24 -1.83 8.06
CA ASN A 207 19.68 -2.05 6.73
C ASN A 207 19.78 -3.52 6.30
N SER A 208 19.21 -3.88 5.15
CA SER A 208 19.15 -5.28 4.71
C SER A 208 20.51 -5.93 4.44
N LYS A 209 21.59 -5.17 4.26
CA LYS A 209 22.96 -5.69 4.07
C LYS A 209 23.72 -5.82 5.38
N GLU A 210 23.42 -4.96 6.35
CA GLU A 210 24.15 -4.87 7.62
C GLU A 210 23.58 -5.79 8.72
N VAL A 211 22.36 -6.32 8.51
CA VAL A 211 21.67 -7.18 9.49
C VAL A 211 21.66 -8.67 9.03
N GLU A 212 22.34 -9.02 7.94
CA GLU A 212 22.61 -10.41 7.56
C GLU A 212 23.84 -10.99 8.26
#